data_AF-A0A958FKQ0-F1
#
_entry.id   AF-A0A958FKQ0-F1
#
_cell.length_a   1.000
_cell.length_b   1.000
_cell.length_c   1.000
_cell.angle_alpha   90.00
_cell.angle_beta   90.00
_cell.angle_gamma   90.00
#
_symmetry.space_group_name_H-M   'P 1'
#
loop_
_entity.id
_entity.type
_entity.pdbx_description
1 polymer ?
#
loop_
_entity_poly.entity_id
_entity_poly.type
_entity_poly.pdbx_seq_one_letter_code
_entity_poly.pdbx_strand_id
1 'polypeptide(L)'
;MKTILHTETLDSAAANYLALYKEFVQLQLYQKAEQTLLVALEKLTHHPDLLTQLIEHYMMLDMTDKAMTIANRLIRQYPDLKIAYSLRGMLHEKNGDERRAQKDYERAVNHVSEDEVFLRRLLKIQI
;
A
#
# COMPACT_ATOMS: atom_id res chain seq x y z
N MET A 1 -1.30 -7.98 29.52
CA MET A 1 -2.02 -8.94 28.65
C MET A 1 -3.13 -8.31 27.78
N LYS A 2 -3.41 -6.99 27.81
CA LYS A 2 -4.43 -6.35 26.95
C LYS A 2 -3.98 -6.09 25.49
N THR A 3 -2.68 -6.08 25.22
CA THR A 3 -2.14 -5.67 23.90
C THR A 3 -2.31 -6.73 22.82
N ILE A 4 -2.13 -8.02 23.16
CA ILE A 4 -2.18 -9.14 22.19
C ILE A 4 -3.61 -9.40 21.70
N LEU A 5 -4.59 -9.37 22.62
CA LEU A 5 -6.01 -9.53 22.26
C LEU A 5 -6.52 -8.39 21.38
N HIS A 6 -6.01 -7.17 21.58
CA HIS A 6 -6.43 -6.02 20.77
C HIS A 6 -5.89 -6.12 19.34
N THR A 7 -4.63 -6.53 19.15
CA THR A 7 -4.04 -6.71 17.81
C THR A 7 -4.71 -7.84 17.05
N GLU A 8 -4.96 -8.99 17.68
CA GLU A 8 -5.67 -10.12 17.04
C GLU A 8 -7.09 -9.74 16.60
N THR A 9 -7.79 -8.90 17.37
CA THR A 9 -9.15 -8.44 17.00
C THR A 9 -9.15 -7.46 15.83
N LEU A 10 -8.11 -6.64 15.69
CA LEU A 10 -7.99 -5.67 14.59
C LEU A 10 -7.65 -6.39 13.28
N ASP A 11 -6.75 -7.37 13.31
CA ASP A 11 -6.37 -8.18 12.15
C ASP A 11 -7.54 -9.06 11.69
N SER A 12 -8.29 -9.64 12.64
CA SER A 12 -9.52 -10.39 12.35
C SER A 12 -10.61 -9.51 11.72
N ALA A 13 -10.76 -8.26 12.19
CA ALA A 13 -11.71 -7.33 11.61
C ALA A 13 -11.33 -6.96 10.17
N ALA A 14 -10.05 -6.66 9.91
CA ALA A 14 -9.56 -6.38 8.56
C ALA A 14 -9.82 -7.55 7.60
N ALA A 15 -9.53 -8.78 8.04
CA ALA A 15 -9.78 -9.99 7.24
C ALA A 15 -11.26 -10.12 6.83
N ASN A 16 -12.20 -9.81 7.72
CA ASN A 16 -13.64 -9.84 7.42
C ASN A 16 -14.02 -8.80 6.35
N TYR A 17 -13.52 -7.56 6.46
CA TYR A 17 -13.76 -6.54 5.43
C TYR A 17 -13.16 -6.92 4.09
N LEU A 18 -11.96 -7.51 4.09
CA LEU A 18 -11.30 -7.98 2.87
C LEU A 18 -12.04 -9.14 2.20
N ALA A 19 -12.61 -10.07 2.99
CA ALA A 19 -13.46 -11.14 2.47
C ALA A 19 -14.74 -10.57 1.84
N LEU A 20 -15.41 -9.64 2.52
CA LEU A 20 -16.61 -8.98 2.01
C LEU A 20 -16.33 -8.15 0.75
N TYR A 21 -15.20 -7.45 0.71
CA TYR A 21 -14.73 -6.75 -0.49
C TYR A 21 -14.61 -7.70 -1.68
N LYS A 22 -13.95 -8.85 -1.49
CA LYS A 22 -13.77 -9.86 -2.55
C LYS A 22 -15.11 -10.38 -3.08
N GLU A 23 -16.07 -10.63 -2.19
CA GLU A 23 -17.43 -11.03 -2.58
C GLU A 23 -18.09 -9.96 -3.46
N PHE A 24 -18.06 -8.69 -3.05
CA PHE A 24 -18.63 -7.62 -3.86
C PHE A 24 -17.93 -7.43 -5.21
N VAL A 25 -16.62 -7.62 -5.29
CA VAL A 25 -15.91 -7.60 -6.58
C VAL A 25 -16.34 -8.77 -7.47
N GLN A 26 -16.49 -9.98 -6.92
CA GLN A 26 -16.97 -11.15 -7.68
C GLN A 26 -18.39 -10.93 -8.24
N LEU A 27 -19.25 -10.28 -7.47
CA LEU A 27 -20.59 -9.88 -7.88
C LEU A 27 -20.63 -8.63 -8.77
N GLN A 28 -19.48 -8.07 -9.15
CA GLN A 28 -19.33 -6.84 -9.92
C GLN A 28 -19.99 -5.60 -9.27
N LEU A 29 -20.19 -5.64 -7.96
CA LEU A 29 -20.77 -4.57 -7.15
C LEU A 29 -19.67 -3.60 -6.70
N TYR A 30 -18.99 -2.97 -7.66
CA TYR A 30 -17.78 -2.19 -7.41
C TYR A 30 -17.97 -1.03 -6.42
N GLN A 31 -19.11 -0.32 -6.43
CA GLN A 31 -19.35 0.74 -5.45
C GLN A 31 -19.48 0.20 -4.02
N LYS A 32 -20.09 -0.99 -3.85
CA LYS A 32 -20.17 -1.63 -2.52
C LYS A 32 -18.80 -2.14 -2.07
N ALA A 33 -17.99 -2.62 -3.01
CA ALA A 33 -16.61 -3.01 -2.75
C ALA A 33 -15.77 -1.80 -2.26
N GLU A 34 -15.82 -0.66 -2.96
CA GLU A 34 -15.18 0.60 -2.54
C GLU A 34 -15.65 1.01 -1.15
N GLN A 35 -16.96 1.07 -0.92
CA GLN A 35 -17.52 1.49 0.35
C GLN A 35 -17.11 0.56 1.52
N THR A 36 -17.01 -0.74 1.27
CA THR A 36 -16.53 -1.71 2.26
C THR A 36 -15.11 -1.38 2.71
N LEU A 37 -14.20 -1.07 1.78
CA LEU A 37 -12.83 -0.68 2.10
C LEU A 37 -12.76 0.67 2.82
N LEU A 38 -13.58 1.65 2.42
CA LEU A 38 -13.61 2.96 3.07
C LEU A 38 -14.10 2.87 4.52
N VAL A 39 -15.18 2.14 4.78
CA VAL A 39 -15.68 1.89 6.15
C VAL A 39 -14.65 1.14 6.98
N ALA A 40 -13.95 0.17 6.38
CA ALA A 40 -12.87 -0.53 7.07
C ALA A 40 -11.74 0.44 7.48
N LEU A 41 -11.35 1.36 6.59
CA LEU A 41 -10.31 2.36 6.85
C LEU A 41 -10.73 3.47 7.82
N GLU A 42 -12.02 3.74 7.99
CA GLU A 42 -12.52 4.63 9.05
C GLU A 42 -12.33 4.01 10.44
N LYS A 43 -12.46 2.68 10.54
CA LYS A 43 -12.30 1.93 11.79
C LYS A 43 -10.84 1.54 12.05
N LEU A 44 -10.08 1.28 10.98
CA LEU A 44 -8.73 0.73 10.97
C LEU A 44 -7.79 1.66 10.18
N THR A 45 -7.63 2.89 10.67
CA THR A 45 -6.98 4.02 9.97
C THR A 45 -5.53 3.78 9.54
N HIS A 46 -4.87 2.85 10.21
CA HIS A 46 -3.47 2.46 10.01
C HIS A 46 -3.39 0.96 9.70
N HIS A 47 -3.92 0.55 8.54
CA HIS A 47 -3.81 -0.83 8.08
C HIS A 47 -3.28 -0.87 6.64
N PRO A 48 -2.04 -1.36 6.41
CA PRO A 48 -1.41 -1.32 5.10
C PRO A 48 -2.20 -2.16 4.08
N ASP A 49 -2.69 -3.34 4.47
CA ASP A 49 -3.41 -4.23 3.54
C ASP A 49 -4.72 -3.63 3.01
N LEU A 50 -5.46 -2.87 3.83
CA LEU A 50 -6.69 -2.20 3.40
C LEU A 50 -6.38 -1.06 2.41
N LEU A 51 -5.30 -0.33 2.64
CA LEU A 51 -4.83 0.70 1.72
C LEU A 51 -4.33 0.08 0.41
N THR A 52 -3.56 -1.01 0.47
CA THR A 52 -3.14 -1.81 -0.69
C THR A 52 -4.33 -2.24 -1.52
N GLN A 53 -5.36 -2.85 -0.89
CA GLN A 53 -6.55 -3.29 -1.63
C GLN A 53 -7.34 -2.12 -2.23
N LEU A 54 -7.38 -0.96 -1.57
CA LEU A 54 -8.04 0.22 -2.14
C LEU A 54 -7.28 0.79 -3.34
N ILE A 55 -5.94 0.73 -3.33
CA ILE A 55 -5.12 1.11 -4.49
C ILE A 55 -5.40 0.16 -5.66
N GLU A 56 -5.34 -1.15 -5.43
CA GLU A 56 -5.62 -2.17 -6.44
C GLU A 56 -7.03 -2.04 -7.01
N HIS A 57 -8.02 -1.78 -6.16
CA HIS A 57 -9.40 -1.53 -6.56
C HIS A 57 -9.50 -0.35 -7.55
N TYR A 58 -8.87 0.78 -7.22
CA TYR A 58 -8.87 1.94 -8.12
C TYR A 58 -8.05 1.70 -9.38
N MET A 59 -6.95 0.93 -9.32
CA MET A 59 -6.20 0.53 -10.51
C MET A 59 -7.05 -0.32 -11.46
N MET A 60 -7.81 -1.28 -10.92
CA MET A 60 -8.74 -2.14 -11.67
C MET A 60 -9.83 -1.32 -12.35
N LEU A 61 -10.32 -0.25 -11.71
CA LEU A 61 -11.34 0.65 -12.26
C LEU A 61 -10.78 1.79 -13.12
N ASP A 62 -9.49 1.76 -13.44
CA ASP A 62 -8.80 2.80 -14.21
C ASP A 62 -8.81 4.21 -13.55
N MET A 63 -9.08 4.29 -12.25
CA MET A 63 -9.12 5.52 -11.48
C MET A 63 -7.73 5.90 -10.95
N THR A 64 -6.79 6.16 -11.87
CA THR A 64 -5.37 6.35 -11.57
C THR A 64 -5.10 7.48 -10.56
N ASP A 65 -5.85 8.59 -10.61
CA ASP A 65 -5.68 9.71 -9.67
C ASP A 65 -6.06 9.35 -8.23
N LYS A 66 -7.15 8.59 -8.06
CA LYS A 66 -7.56 8.08 -6.74
C LYS A 66 -6.53 7.10 -6.22
N ALA A 67 -6.11 6.14 -7.05
CA ALA A 67 -5.09 5.17 -6.70
C ALA A 67 -3.78 5.85 -6.26
N MET A 68 -3.35 6.89 -6.98
CA MET A 68 -2.18 7.70 -6.64
C MET A 68 -2.29 8.38 -5.28
N THR A 69 -3.48 8.92 -4.97
CA THR A 69 -3.73 9.56 -3.66
C THR A 69 -3.56 8.55 -2.52
N ILE A 70 -4.10 7.34 -2.69
CA ILE A 70 -4.00 6.29 -1.67
C ILE A 70 -2.57 5.72 -1.59
N ALA A 71 -1.88 5.52 -2.72
CA ALA A 71 -0.48 5.07 -2.73
C ALA A 71 0.44 6.07 -2.00
N ASN A 72 0.25 7.37 -2.22
CA ASN A 72 0.98 8.40 -1.48
C ASN A 72 0.65 8.39 0.03
N ARG A 73 -0.60 8.09 0.40
CA ARG A 73 -0.97 7.91 1.81
C ARG A 73 -0.27 6.69 2.41
N LEU A 74 -0.24 5.56 1.69
CA LEU A 74 0.40 4.33 2.14
C LEU A 74 1.90 4.55 2.37
N ILE A 75 2.61 5.21 1.45
CA ILE A 75 4.03 5.55 1.61
C ILE A 75 4.27 6.49 2.80
N ARG A 76 3.38 7.47 3.04
CA ARG A 76 3.51 8.36 4.21
C ARG A 76 3.33 7.62 5.54
N GLN A 77 2.45 6.62 5.60
CA GLN A 77 2.19 5.86 6.82
C GLN A 77 3.20 4.72 7.02
N TYR A 78 3.71 4.14 5.92
CA TYR A 78 4.62 3.00 5.91
C TYR A 78 5.77 3.25 4.92
N PRO A 79 6.73 4.12 5.27
CA PRO A 79 7.79 4.55 4.36
C PRO A 79 8.74 3.41 3.94
N ASP A 80 8.79 2.31 4.69
CA ASP A 80 9.63 1.13 4.40
C ASP A 80 8.85 0.01 3.68
N LEU A 81 7.56 0.21 3.43
CA LEU A 81 6.71 -0.80 2.81
C LEU A 81 6.95 -0.87 1.31
N LYS A 82 7.73 -1.86 0.89
CA LYS A 82 8.14 -2.09 -0.52
C LYS A 82 6.97 -2.10 -1.49
N ILE A 83 5.87 -2.79 -1.14
CA ILE A 83 4.69 -2.90 -1.99
C ILE A 83 4.07 -1.53 -2.30
N ALA A 84 4.19 -0.55 -1.39
CA ALA A 84 3.66 0.80 -1.62
C ALA A 84 4.39 1.51 -2.77
N TYR A 85 5.71 1.32 -2.88
CA TYR A 85 6.49 1.84 -3.99
C TYR A 85 6.24 1.06 -5.27
N SER A 86 6.11 -0.28 -5.22
CA SER A 86 5.72 -1.05 -6.41
C SER A 86 4.39 -0.59 -7.00
N LEU A 87 3.37 -0.40 -6.15
CA LEU A 87 2.05 0.08 -6.56
C LEU A 87 2.13 1.48 -7.18
N ARG A 88 2.87 2.41 -6.56
CA ARG A 88 3.05 3.75 -7.11
C ARG A 88 3.85 3.75 -8.41
N GLY A 89 4.83 2.86 -8.54
CA GLY A 89 5.59 2.65 -9.76
C GLY A 89 4.68 2.25 -10.91
N MET A 90 3.79 1.27 -10.70
CA MET A 90 2.80 0.84 -11.70
C MET A 90 1.85 1.97 -12.11
N LEU A 91 1.46 2.83 -11.16
CA LEU A 91 0.64 4.01 -11.47
C LEU A 91 1.38 5.06 -12.30
N HIS A 92 2.66 5.27 -12.04
CA HIS A 92 3.49 6.17 -12.84
C HIS A 92 3.71 5.63 -14.25
N GLU A 93 3.96 4.33 -14.39
CA GLU A 93 4.11 3.65 -15.69
C GLU A 93 2.82 3.77 -16.51
N LYS A 94 1.66 3.53 -15.88
CA LYS A 94 0.35 3.71 -16.52
C LYS A 94 0.10 5.13 -17.00
N ASN A 95 0.64 6.13 -16.30
CA ASN A 95 0.59 7.54 -16.68
C ASN A 95 1.70 7.97 -17.67
N GLY A 96 2.55 7.04 -18.12
CA GLY A 96 3.67 7.33 -19.03
C GLY A 96 4.87 8.04 -18.37
N ASP A 97 4.92 8.15 -17.04
CA ASP A 97 6.04 8.72 -16.30
C ASP A 97 7.04 7.62 -15.91
N GLU A 98 7.65 6.99 -16.93
CA GLU A 98 8.59 5.87 -16.78
C GLU A 98 9.73 6.19 -15.81
N ARG A 99 10.22 7.43 -15.82
CA ARG A 99 11.31 7.87 -14.93
C ARG A 99 10.89 7.81 -13.46
N ARG A 100 9.67 8.22 -13.12
CA ARG A 100 9.19 8.10 -11.73
C ARG A 100 8.86 6.64 -11.39
N ALA A 101 8.31 5.89 -12.34
CA ALA A 101 8.07 4.46 -12.16
C ALA A 101 9.36 3.72 -11.79
N GLN A 102 10.43 3.94 -12.55
CA GLN A 102 11.74 3.35 -12.30
C GLN A 102 12.26 3.67 -10.89
N LYS A 103 12.18 4.94 -10.46
CA LYS A 103 12.62 5.34 -9.11
C LYS A 103 11.84 4.65 -8.00
N ASP A 104 10.55 4.44 -8.20
CA ASP A 104 9.72 3.74 -7.23
C ASP A 104 10.00 2.24 -7.23
N TYR A 105 10.17 1.61 -8.39
CA TYR A 105 10.60 0.22 -8.48
C TYR A 105 11.97 0.00 -7.84
N GLU A 106 12.92 0.92 -8.06
CA GLU A 106 14.21 0.91 -7.39
C GLU A 106 14.07 0.95 -5.87
N ARG A 107 13.15 1.76 -5.31
CA ARG A 107 12.87 1.76 -3.87
C ARG A 107 12.18 0.47 -3.39
N ALA A 108 11.36 -0.15 -4.23
CA ALA A 108 10.70 -1.40 -3.89
C ALA A 108 11.70 -2.57 -3.80
N VAL A 109 12.76 -2.55 -4.61
CA VAL A 109 13.79 -3.62 -4.63
C VAL A 109 14.99 -3.32 -3.74
N ASN A 110 15.41 -2.05 -3.62
CA ASN A 110 16.55 -1.67 -2.80
C ASN A 110 16.16 -1.63 -1.33
N HIS A 111 16.58 -2.65 -0.58
CA HIS A 111 16.95 -2.40 0.81
C HIS A 111 18.22 -1.56 0.78
N VAL A 112 18.15 -0.31 1.22
CA VAL A 112 19.26 0.21 2.00
C VAL A 112 18.71 0.18 3.41
N SER A 113 19.12 -0.80 4.21
CA SER A 113 18.89 -0.68 5.65
C SER A 113 19.53 0.63 6.10
N GLU A 114 18.95 1.29 7.11
CA GLU A 114 19.63 2.45 7.72
C GLU A 114 21.05 2.07 8.16
N ASP A 115 21.24 0.81 8.57
CA ASP A 115 22.54 0.21 8.81
C ASP A 115 23.44 0.25 7.58
N GLU A 116 22.97 -0.10 6.38
CA GLU A 116 23.81 -0.05 5.18
C GLU A 116 24.09 1.39 4.71
N VAL A 117 23.15 2.33 4.84
CA VAL A 117 23.43 3.76 4.58
C VAL A 117 24.47 4.28 5.58
N PHE A 118 24.30 3.94 6.85
CA PHE A 118 25.20 4.30 7.94
C PHE A 118 26.59 3.68 7.74
N LEU A 119 26.66 2.38 7.41
CA LEU A 119 27.89 1.66 7.12
C LEU A 119 28.58 2.19 5.85
N ARG A 120 27.84 2.54 4.79
CA ARG A 120 28.41 3.17 3.58
C ARG A 120 29.02 4.54 3.89
N ARG A 121 28.37 5.35 4.72
CA ARG A 121 28.91 6.65 5.19
C ARG A 121 30.11 6.47 6.13
N LEU A 122 30.09 5.47 6.99
CA LEU A 122 31.18 5.15 7.92
C LEU A 122 32.41 4.61 7.19
N LEU A 123 32.22 3.76 6.18
CA LEU A 123 33.29 3.06 5.48
C LEU A 123 33.88 3.83 4.29
N LYS A 124 33.33 5.00 3.91
CA LYS A 124 33.79 5.84 2.78
C LYS A 124 34.02 5.06 1.46
N ILE A 125 33.24 4.01 1.21
CA ILE A 125 33.37 3.26 -0.04
C ILE A 125 32.58 4.01 -1.12
N GLN A 126 33.32 4.65 -2.03
CA GLN A 126 32.81 5.08 -3.33
C GLN A 126 33.04 3.94 -4.32
N ILE A 127 32.03 3.58 -5.10
CA ILE A 127 32.23 2.78 -6.32
C ILE A 127 32.72 3.74 -7.41
#